data_AF-A0A2K8N8G9-F1
#
_entry.id   AF-A0A2K8N8G9-F1
#
_cell.length_a   1.000
_cell.length_b   1.000
_cell.length_c   1.000
_cell.angle_alpha   90.00
_cell.angle_beta   90.00
_cell.angle_gamma   90.00
#
_symmetry.space_group_name_H-M   'P 1'
#
loop_
_entity.id
_entity.type
_entity.pdbx_description
1 polymer ?
#
loop_
_entity_poly.entity_id
_entity_poly.type
_entity_poly.pdbx_seq_one_letter_code
_entity_poly.pdbx_strand_id
1 'polypeptide(L)'
;MTRRIEVPLPDLAPWFEDRLEFLNTLHEVLRNINFGRNDHLPYYEPIEGYTIYMMSELGPRGSGRPPSVGRWQLVIEPRDKPYQLALQGRLKDKRPVGELILRCETPEWVARFDQLVEEYGRSQNQS
;
A
#
# COMPACT_ATOMS: atom_id res chain seq x y z
N MET A 1 17.86 -6.27 -2.69
CA MET A 1 17.30 -6.17 -1.32
C MET A 1 15.96 -5.44 -1.39
N THR A 2 14.96 -5.78 -0.57
CA THR A 2 13.63 -5.14 -0.61
C THR A 2 13.60 -3.95 0.34
N ARG A 3 13.21 -2.76 -0.14
CA ARG A 3 13.02 -1.55 0.69
C ARG A 3 11.54 -1.25 0.86
N ARG A 4 11.15 -0.72 2.01
CA ARG A 4 9.75 -0.44 2.36
C ARG A 4 9.65 0.87 3.12
N ILE A 5 8.64 1.68 2.80
CA ILE A 5 8.29 2.86 3.59
C ILE A 5 6.78 3.00 3.66
N GLU A 6 6.27 3.30 4.85
CA GLU A 6 4.88 3.69 5.05
C GLU A 6 4.76 5.21 5.17
N VAL A 7 3.91 5.80 4.34
CA VAL A 7 3.65 7.24 4.30
C VAL A 7 2.16 7.51 3.98
N PRO A 8 1.67 8.75 4.20
CA PRO A 8 0.36 9.18 3.75
C PRO A 8 0.11 8.95 2.26
N LEU A 9 -1.14 8.63 1.89
CA LEU A 9 -1.49 8.40 0.47
C LEU A 9 -1.17 9.57 -0.48
N PRO A 10 -1.30 10.86 -0.08
CA PRO A 10 -0.87 11.97 -0.94
C PRO A 10 0.59 11.88 -1.38
N ASP A 11 1.50 11.40 -0.51
CA ASP A 11 2.92 11.26 -0.82
C ASP A 11 3.20 10.06 -1.75
N LEU A 12 2.24 9.12 -1.85
CA LEU A 12 2.31 7.96 -2.74
C LEU A 12 1.64 8.20 -4.09
N ALA A 13 0.78 9.21 -4.22
CA ALA A 13 0.09 9.51 -5.48
C ALA A 13 1.04 9.73 -6.67
N PRO A 14 2.20 10.41 -6.53
CA PRO A 14 3.15 10.57 -7.64
C PRO A 14 3.79 9.27 -8.13
N TRP A 15 3.73 8.21 -7.31
CA TRP A 15 4.15 6.85 -7.68
C TRP A 15 3.04 6.09 -8.40
N PHE A 16 1.89 6.72 -8.62
CA PHE A 16 0.71 6.09 -9.20
C PHE A 16 -0.01 7.04 -10.15
N GLU A 17 0.75 7.77 -10.98
CA GLU A 17 0.24 8.72 -11.99
C GLU A 17 -0.72 9.76 -11.39
N ASP A 18 -0.47 10.19 -10.14
CA ASP A 18 -1.26 11.17 -9.40
C ASP A 18 -2.74 10.78 -9.19
N ARG A 19 -3.05 9.47 -9.21
CA ARG A 19 -4.41 8.93 -9.00
C ARG A 19 -4.79 8.87 -7.51
N LEU A 20 -4.62 9.97 -6.77
CA LEU A 20 -4.89 10.03 -5.33
C LEU A 20 -6.33 9.67 -4.96
N GLU A 21 -7.31 10.14 -5.72
CA GLU A 21 -8.73 9.85 -5.49
C GLU A 21 -8.99 8.34 -5.55
N PHE A 22 -8.47 7.68 -6.58
CA PHE A 22 -8.56 6.23 -6.73
C PHE A 22 -7.93 5.48 -5.54
N LEU A 23 -6.74 5.90 -5.10
CA LEU A 23 -6.08 5.31 -3.93
C LEU A 23 -6.90 5.50 -2.63
N ASN A 24 -7.52 6.67 -2.45
CA ASN A 24 -8.39 6.93 -1.31
C ASN A 24 -9.64 6.05 -1.34
N THR A 25 -10.31 5.91 -2.51
CA THR A 25 -11.47 5.04 -2.67
C THR A 25 -11.12 3.59 -2.35
N LEU A 26 -10.01 3.08 -2.90
CA LEU A 26 -9.54 1.72 -2.61
C LEU A 26 -9.23 1.52 -1.12
N HIS A 27 -8.61 2.52 -0.48
CA HIS A 27 -8.29 2.47 0.94
C HIS A 27 -9.54 2.45 1.82
N GLU A 28 -10.54 3.28 1.50
CA GLU A 28 -11.81 3.34 2.22
C GLU A 28 -12.59 2.03 2.11
N VAL A 29 -12.70 1.48 0.91
CA VAL A 29 -13.33 0.18 0.67
C VAL A 29 -12.61 -0.91 1.46
N LEU A 30 -11.29 -0.97 1.38
CA LEU A 30 -10.49 -1.95 2.12
C LEU A 30 -10.67 -1.81 3.64
N ARG A 31 -10.74 -0.57 4.13
CA ARG A 31 -11.02 -0.27 5.53
C ARG A 31 -12.40 -0.80 5.93
N ASN A 32 -13.44 -0.56 5.14
CA ASN A 32 -14.79 -1.08 5.38
C ASN A 32 -14.81 -2.62 5.41
N ILE A 33 -14.16 -3.28 4.45
CA ILE A 33 -14.00 -4.75 4.40
C ILE A 33 -13.30 -5.26 5.68
N ASN A 34 -12.20 -4.63 6.08
CA ASN A 34 -11.47 -4.99 7.29
C ASN A 34 -12.28 -4.80 8.59
N PHE A 35 -13.31 -3.95 8.57
CA PHE A 35 -14.27 -3.80 9.66
C PHE A 35 -15.50 -4.71 9.55
N GLY A 36 -15.52 -5.64 8.59
CA GLY A 36 -16.61 -6.58 8.37
C GLY A 36 -17.86 -5.96 7.75
N ARG A 37 -17.74 -4.78 7.13
CA ARG A 37 -18.83 -4.17 6.35
C ARG A 37 -18.85 -4.79 4.96
N ASN A 38 -20.05 -4.94 4.41
CA ASN A 38 -20.24 -5.33 3.02
C ASN A 38 -19.94 -4.12 2.13
N ASP A 39 -18.73 -4.11 1.57
CA ASP A 39 -18.28 -3.13 0.58
C ASP A 39 -17.61 -3.87 -0.57
N HIS A 40 -17.42 -3.20 -1.70
CA HIS A 40 -16.88 -3.80 -2.92
C HIS A 40 -15.82 -2.92 -3.55
N LEU A 41 -14.83 -3.56 -4.19
CA LEU A 41 -13.82 -2.84 -4.94
C LEU A 41 -14.49 -2.09 -6.11
N PRO A 42 -14.08 -0.84 -6.41
CA PRO A 42 -14.74 0.03 -7.37
C PRO A 42 -14.44 -0.32 -8.84
N TYR A 43 -13.94 -1.54 -9.10
CA TYR A 43 -13.59 -2.02 -10.43
C TYR A 43 -14.01 -3.49 -10.57
N TYR A 44 -14.55 -3.83 -11.74
CA TYR A 44 -14.97 -5.19 -12.10
C TYR A 44 -14.15 -5.76 -13.26
N GLU A 45 -13.37 -4.91 -13.92
CA GLU A 45 -12.44 -5.26 -14.99
C GLU A 45 -11.00 -4.97 -14.55
N PRO A 46 -10.00 -5.67 -15.12
CA PRO A 46 -8.60 -5.35 -14.88
C PRO A 46 -8.29 -3.91 -15.28
N ILE A 47 -7.55 -3.19 -14.44
CA ILE A 47 -7.09 -1.84 -14.74
C ILE A 47 -5.84 -1.95 -15.61
N GLU A 48 -5.84 -1.29 -16.76
CA GLU A 48 -4.70 -1.29 -17.69
C GLU A 48 -3.43 -0.80 -17.01
N GLY A 49 -2.29 -1.44 -17.30
CA GLY A 49 -0.99 -1.11 -16.72
C GLY A 49 -0.76 -1.63 -15.29
N TYR A 50 -1.80 -2.16 -14.63
CA TYR A 50 -1.71 -2.59 -13.24
C TYR A 50 -2.12 -4.06 -13.05
N THR A 51 -1.59 -4.65 -11.99
CA THR A 51 -2.08 -5.88 -11.37
C THR A 51 -2.51 -5.52 -9.96
N ILE A 52 -3.77 -5.80 -9.62
CA ILE A 52 -4.32 -5.51 -8.29
C ILE A 52 -4.85 -6.80 -7.70
N TYR A 53 -4.45 -7.09 -6.47
CA TYR A 53 -4.92 -8.28 -5.76
C TYR A 53 -5.03 -8.03 -4.27
N MET A 54 -5.90 -8.80 -3.62
CA MET A 54 -6.01 -8.81 -2.18
C MET A 54 -5.15 -9.92 -1.59
N MET A 55 -4.46 -9.62 -0.51
CA MET A 55 -3.72 -10.62 0.26
C MET A 55 -3.90 -10.39 1.76
N SER A 56 -3.59 -11.39 2.56
CA SER A 56 -3.56 -11.27 4.01
C SER A 56 -2.36 -12.00 4.56
N GLU A 57 -1.75 -11.42 5.59
CA GLU A 57 -0.65 -12.06 6.31
C GLU A 57 -1.19 -13.17 7.20
N LEU A 58 -0.52 -14.32 7.18
CA LEU A 58 -0.83 -15.45 8.04
C LEU A 58 0.08 -15.44 9.26
N GLY A 59 -0.53 -15.31 10.44
CA GLY A 59 0.17 -15.36 11.71
C GLY A 59 0.18 -16.79 12.28
N PRO A 60 1.34 -17.32 12.75
CA PRO A 60 1.38 -18.63 13.37
C PRO A 60 0.57 -18.66 14.67
N ARG A 61 -0.17 -19.75 14.93
CA ARG A 61 -0.96 -19.93 16.17
C ARG A 61 -0.52 -21.15 16.97
N GLY A 62 0.75 -21.25 17.33
CA GLY A 62 1.25 -22.40 18.08
C GLY A 62 1.07 -23.74 17.34
N SER A 63 1.51 -24.83 17.96
CA SER A 63 1.49 -26.14 17.31
C SER A 63 0.04 -26.65 17.12
N GLY A 64 -0.25 -27.18 15.93
CA GLY A 64 -1.51 -27.86 15.61
C GLY A 64 -2.74 -26.97 15.41
N ARG A 65 -2.61 -25.63 15.41
CA ARG A 65 -3.73 -24.73 15.11
C ARG A 65 -3.57 -24.08 13.74
N PRO A 66 -4.67 -23.83 13.01
CA PRO A 66 -4.59 -23.06 11.77
C PRO A 66 -4.04 -21.65 12.05
N PRO A 67 -3.28 -21.07 11.11
CA PRO A 67 -2.78 -19.72 11.24
C PRO A 67 -3.95 -18.73 11.35
N SER A 68 -3.73 -17.65 12.10
CA SER A 68 -4.66 -16.52 12.10
C SER A 68 -4.52 -15.79 10.77
N VAL A 69 -5.64 -15.51 10.12
CA VAL A 69 -5.68 -14.58 9.00
C VAL A 69 -5.63 -13.17 9.57
N GLY A 70 -4.65 -12.38 9.15
CA GLY A 70 -4.50 -10.99 9.52
C GLY A 70 -5.53 -10.10 8.83
N ARG A 71 -5.26 -8.79 8.79
CA ARG A 71 -6.08 -7.87 7.99
C ARG A 71 -5.85 -8.12 6.51
N TRP A 72 -6.86 -7.84 5.71
CA TRP A 72 -6.69 -7.77 4.27
C TRP A 72 -5.87 -6.54 3.90
N GLN A 73 -5.00 -6.74 2.92
CA GLN A 73 -4.23 -5.74 2.23
C GLN A 73 -4.63 -5.76 0.76
N LEU A 74 -4.67 -4.60 0.12
CA LEU A 74 -4.81 -4.49 -1.32
C LEU A 74 -3.45 -4.10 -1.88
N VAL A 75 -2.87 -4.97 -2.70
CA VAL A 75 -1.58 -4.73 -3.34
C VAL A 75 -1.80 -4.34 -4.79
N ILE A 76 -1.11 -3.28 -5.18
CA ILE A 76 -1.17 -2.67 -6.49
C ILE A 76 0.25 -2.71 -7.07
N GLU A 77 0.41 -3.45 -8.17
CA GLU A 77 1.68 -3.62 -8.88
C GLU A 77 1.57 -3.02 -10.28
N PRO A 78 2.26 -1.92 -10.59
CA PRO A 78 2.39 -1.47 -11.97
C PRO A 78 3.27 -2.46 -12.75
N ARG A 79 2.78 -2.96 -13.89
CA ARG A 79 3.37 -4.12 -14.59
C ARG A 79 4.83 -3.96 -14.99
N ASP A 80 5.24 -2.73 -15.31
CA ASP A 80 6.59 -2.43 -15.79
C ASP A 80 7.42 -1.59 -14.81
N LYS A 81 7.04 -1.58 -13.52
CA LYS A 81 7.73 -0.81 -12.49
C LYS A 81 8.29 -1.71 -11.39
N PRO A 82 9.43 -1.35 -10.79
CA PRO A 82 10.09 -2.20 -9.80
C PRO A 82 9.55 -2.00 -8.37
N TYR A 83 8.34 -1.47 -8.22
CA TYR A 83 7.73 -1.22 -6.93
C TYR A 83 6.29 -1.73 -6.91
N GLN A 84 5.76 -1.87 -5.71
CA GLN A 84 4.35 -2.13 -5.46
C GLN A 84 3.87 -1.19 -4.34
N LEU A 85 2.58 -0.92 -4.34
CA LEU A 85 1.90 -0.19 -3.29
C LEU A 85 0.98 -1.15 -2.54
N ALA A 86 1.11 -1.22 -1.22
CA ALA A 86 0.21 -1.98 -0.37
C ALA A 86 -0.67 -1.03 0.46
N LEU A 87 -1.98 -1.10 0.24
CA LEU A 87 -2.97 -0.44 1.09
C LEU A 87 -3.37 -1.40 2.21
N GLN A 88 -3.44 -0.90 3.44
CA GLN A 88 -3.79 -1.72 4.62
C GLN A 88 -5.17 -1.38 5.20
N GLY A 89 -5.88 -0.39 4.63
CA GLY A 89 -7.19 0.06 5.12
C GLY A 89 -7.15 0.58 6.56
N ARG A 90 -5.99 1.11 7.00
CA ARG A 90 -5.80 1.70 8.32
C ARG A 90 -5.43 3.18 8.24
N LEU A 91 -5.70 3.90 9.32
CA LEU A 91 -5.27 5.28 9.47
C LEU A 91 -4.05 5.34 10.39
N LYS A 92 -3.15 6.28 10.13
CA LYS A 92 -2.07 6.70 11.03
C LYS A 92 -2.26 8.19 11.27
N ASP A 93 -2.39 8.60 12.53
CA ASP A 93 -2.68 10.00 12.91
C ASP A 93 -3.87 10.60 12.13
N LYS A 94 -4.95 9.81 12.04
CA LYS A 94 -6.19 10.11 11.29
C LYS A 94 -6.02 10.26 9.76
N ARG A 95 -4.83 10.04 9.20
CA ARG A 95 -4.57 10.06 7.76
C ARG A 95 -4.55 8.65 7.16
N PRO A 96 -5.07 8.46 5.95
CA PRO A 96 -4.90 7.20 5.24
C PRO A 96 -3.42 7.04 4.85
N VAL A 97 -2.90 5.85 5.09
CA VAL A 97 -1.52 5.48 4.79
C VAL A 97 -1.48 4.26 3.89
N GLY A 98 -0.40 4.18 3.10
CA GLY A 98 -0.03 3.03 2.32
C GLY A 98 1.46 2.74 2.49
N GLU A 99 1.86 1.56 2.05
CA GLU A 99 3.26 1.14 2.07
C GLU A 99 3.79 1.01 0.65
N LEU A 100 4.83 1.78 0.32
CA LEU A 100 5.57 1.62 -0.91
C LEU A 100 6.69 0.61 -0.69
N ILE A 101 6.73 -0.42 -1.55
CA ILE A 101 7.68 -1.52 -1.44
C ILE A 101 8.47 -1.59 -2.75
N LEU A 102 9.77 -1.33 -2.69
CA LEU A 102 10.69 -1.38 -3.82
C LEU A 102 11.35 -2.77 -3.89
N ARG A 103 11.18 -3.45 -5.03
CA ARG A 103 11.68 -4.82 -5.28
C ARG A 103 13.04 -4.84 -6.01
N CYS A 104 13.33 -3.87 -6.86
CA CYS A 104 14.59 -3.78 -7.64
C CYS A 104 15.40 -2.52 -7.28
N GLU A 105 16.73 -2.65 -7.30
CA GLU A 105 17.68 -1.63 -6.83
C GLU A 105 18.47 -0.98 -7.97
N THR A 106 17.85 -0.72 -9.12
CA THR A 106 18.51 0.16 -10.09
C THR A 106 18.72 1.54 -9.45
N PRO A 107 19.87 2.20 -9.68
CA PRO A 107 20.20 3.45 -9.00
C PRO A 107 19.13 4.54 -9.09
N GLU A 108 18.45 4.66 -10.23
CA GLU A 108 17.38 5.63 -10.45
C GLU A 108 16.21 5.46 -9.46
N TRP A 109 15.67 4.24 -9.35
CA TRP A 109 14.55 3.95 -8.47
C TRP A 109 14.93 4.00 -6.99
N VAL A 110 16.17 3.64 -6.67
CA VAL A 110 16.72 3.79 -5.32
C VAL A 110 16.78 5.26 -4.93
N ALA A 111 17.33 6.12 -5.79
CA ALA A 111 17.43 7.56 -5.53
C ALA A 111 16.04 8.19 -5.33
N ARG A 112 15.06 7.82 -6.18
CA ARG A 112 13.68 8.29 -6.04
C ARG A 112 13.04 7.84 -4.73
N PHE A 113 13.28 6.60 -4.30
CA PHE A 113 12.79 6.08 -3.03
C PHE A 113 13.43 6.80 -1.84
N ASP A 114 14.75 7.00 -1.88
CA ASP A 114 15.48 7.67 -0.81
C ASP A 114 15.08 9.15 -0.69
N GLN A 115 14.76 9.82 -1.81
CA GLN A 115 14.17 11.16 -1.79
C GLN A 115 12.83 11.18 -1.05
N LEU A 116 11.91 10.24 -1.33
CA LEU A 116 10.63 10.13 -0.62
C LEU A 116 10.85 9.92 0.88
N VAL A 117 11.79 9.06 1.26
CA VAL A 117 12.14 8.79 2.67
C VAL A 117 12.61 10.07 3.36
N GLU A 118 13.48 10.84 2.71
CA GLU A 118 14.01 12.09 3.23
C GLU A 118 12.93 13.17 3.38
N GLU A 119 12.11 13.38 2.34
CA GLU A 119 11.00 14.34 2.35
C GLU A 119 9.99 14.01 3.46
N TYR A 120 9.62 12.73 3.57
CA TYR A 120 8.73 12.27 4.63
C TYR A 120 9.35 12.48 6.01
N GLY A 121 10.63 12.09 6.21
CA GLY A 121 11.35 12.28 7.46
C GLY A 121 11.40 13.75 7.91
N ARG A 122 11.62 14.69 6.97
CA ARG A 122 11.58 16.13 7.25
C ARG A 122 10.19 16.59 7.69
N SER A 123 9.12 16.09 7.08
CA SER A 123 7.74 16.44 7.43
C SER A 123 7.36 16.02 8.86
N GLN A 124 7.89 14.88 9.34
CA GLN A 124 7.59 14.38 10.68
C GLN A 124 8.26 15.21 11.78
N ASN A 125 9.43 15.79 11.51
CA ASN A 125 10.17 16.60 12.50
C ASN A 125 9.65 18.04 12.62
N GLN A 126 8.73 18.45 11.76
CA GLN A 126 8.09 19.77 11.79
C GLN A 126 6.69 19.75 12.43
N SER A 127 6.20 18.56 12.82
CA SER A 127 4.89 18.33 13.43
C SER A 127 5.00 18.16 14.94
#